data_AF-A0A0P0VIN1-F1
#
_entry.id   AF-A0A0P0VIN1-F1
#
_cell.length_a   1.000
_cell.length_b   1.000
_cell.length_c   1.000
_cell.angle_alpha   90.00
_cell.angle_beta   90.00
_cell.angle_gamma   90.00
#
_symmetry.space_group_name_H-M   'P 1'
#
loop_
_entity.id
_entity.type
_entity.pdbx_description
1 polymer ?
#
loop_
_entity_poly.entity_id
_entity_poly.type
_entity_poly.pdbx_seq_one_letter_code
_entity_poly.pdbx_strand_id
1 'polypeptide(L)'
;MSMDSDTSSQGGDHRSFRQITRDRLLFEMLRSTRKHSKSTWKVLIMDKLTVKIISCSCKMADITEEGVSLVEDLYKRRQPLPSLDAIYFIQPTKENIGMFLNDMSGRNPLYKKYV
;
A
#
# COMPACT_ATOMS: atom_id res chain seq x y z
N MET A 1 33.13 -46.63 -14.99
CA MET A 1 33.38 -45.20 -15.29
C MET A 1 32.32 -44.43 -14.54
N SER A 2 32.68 -43.89 -13.38
CA SER A 2 31.77 -43.16 -12.50
C SER A 2 31.75 -41.72 -12.98
N MET A 3 30.62 -41.28 -13.54
CA MET A 3 30.42 -39.92 -14.04
C MET A 3 29.69 -39.10 -12.98
N ASP A 4 30.20 -37.88 -12.80
CA ASP A 4 30.04 -37.00 -11.66
C ASP A 4 28.62 -36.46 -11.44
N SER A 5 28.27 -36.31 -10.16
CA SER A 5 27.06 -35.62 -9.71
C SER A 5 27.22 -34.11 -9.89
N ASP A 6 26.54 -33.54 -10.89
CA ASP A 6 26.35 -32.11 -11.04
C ASP A 6 25.59 -31.54 -9.83
N THR A 7 26.35 -30.94 -8.91
CA THR A 7 25.83 -30.09 -7.85
C THR A 7 25.38 -28.78 -8.49
N SER A 8 24.11 -28.71 -8.89
CA SER A 8 23.49 -27.47 -9.35
C SER A 8 23.35 -26.51 -8.16
N SER A 9 24.25 -25.53 -8.16
CA SER A 9 24.29 -24.31 -7.36
C SER A 9 22.92 -23.84 -6.87
N GLN A 10 22.71 -23.87 -5.55
CA GLN A 10 21.73 -23.03 -4.87
C GLN A 10 22.10 -21.57 -5.16
N GLY A 11 21.51 -21.01 -6.22
CA GLY A 11 21.56 -19.58 -6.49
C GLY A 11 20.93 -18.86 -5.30
N GLY A 12 21.75 -18.12 -4.55
CA GLY A 12 21.28 -17.26 -3.47
C GLY A 12 20.13 -16.40 -3.97
N ASP A 13 19.05 -16.37 -3.19
CA ASP A 13 17.77 -15.73 -3.50
C ASP A 13 17.93 -14.20 -3.54
N HIS A 14 18.68 -13.70 -4.51
CA HIS A 14 19.03 -12.29 -4.66
C HIS A 14 17.88 -11.53 -5.30
N ARG A 15 16.87 -11.22 -4.48
CA ARG A 15 15.79 -10.29 -4.86
C ARG A 15 16.36 -8.88 -4.99
N SER A 16 16.04 -8.22 -6.10
CA SER A 16 16.39 -6.81 -6.30
C SER A 16 15.70 -5.93 -5.25
N PHE A 17 16.30 -4.77 -4.94
CA PHE A 17 15.69 -3.79 -4.02
C PHE A 17 14.24 -3.46 -4.43
N ARG A 18 14.00 -3.28 -5.73
CA ARG A 18 12.67 -3.03 -6.29
C ARG A 18 11.68 -4.17 -5.97
N GLN A 19 12.09 -5.43 -6.12
CA GLN A 19 11.25 -6.58 -5.78
C GLN A 19 10.96 -6.64 -4.29
N ILE A 20 11.98 -6.42 -3.44
CA ILE A 20 11.79 -6.39 -1.98
C ILE A 20 10.81 -5.28 -1.58
N THR A 21 10.99 -4.06 -2.11
CA THR A 21 10.08 -2.94 -1.85
C THR A 21 8.66 -3.24 -2.33
N ARG A 22 8.52 -3.78 -3.54
CA ARG A 22 7.23 -4.20 -4.09
C ARG A 22 6.53 -5.21 -3.17
N ASP A 23 7.23 -6.26 -2.76
CA ASP A 23 6.66 -7.32 -1.94
C ASP A 23 6.19 -6.78 -0.59
N ARG A 24 6.96 -5.89 0.05
CA ARG A 24 6.56 -5.25 1.30
C ARG A 24 5.32 -4.37 1.12
N LEU A 25 5.27 -3.55 0.06
CA LEU A 25 4.13 -2.67 -0.18
C LEU A 25 2.86 -3.45 -0.54
N LEU A 26 2.93 -4.45 -1.41
CA LEU A 26 1.75 -5.17 -1.84
C LEU A 26 1.29 -6.19 -0.80
N PHE A 27 2.21 -7.01 -0.26
CA PHE A 27 1.83 -8.13 0.59
C PHE A 27 1.79 -7.76 2.08
N GLU A 28 2.80 -7.06 2.59
CA GLU A 28 2.81 -6.70 4.02
C GLU A 28 1.84 -5.54 4.29
N MET A 29 1.82 -4.52 3.43
CA MET A 29 0.95 -3.37 3.64
C MET A 29 -0.46 -3.57 3.06
N LEU A 30 -0.65 -3.69 1.75
CA LEU A 30 -2.01 -3.68 1.17
C LEU A 30 -2.79 -4.97 1.47
N ARG A 31 -2.19 -6.13 1.22
CA ARG A 31 -2.87 -7.43 1.38
C ARG A 31 -3.24 -7.73 2.84
N SER A 32 -2.43 -7.31 3.80
CA SER A 32 -2.73 -7.52 5.23
C SER A 32 -4.04 -6.85 5.66
N THR A 33 -4.39 -5.72 5.04
CA THR A 33 -5.65 -5.01 5.32
C THR A 33 -6.89 -5.78 4.84
N ARG A 34 -6.75 -6.69 3.86
CA ARG A 34 -7.88 -7.47 3.30
C ARG A 34 -8.43 -8.47 4.32
N LYS A 35 -7.59 -9.01 5.21
CA LYS A 35 -8.02 -10.01 6.19
C LYS A 35 -9.01 -9.46 7.22
N HIS A 36 -8.98 -8.16 7.48
CA HIS A 36 -9.74 -7.53 8.56
C HIS A 36 -10.99 -6.77 8.10
N SER A 37 -11.25 -6.67 6.79
CA SER A 37 -12.43 -5.95 6.27
C SER A 37 -13.27 -6.85 5.38
N LYS A 38 -14.58 -6.91 5.65
CA LYS A 38 -15.57 -7.41 4.68
C LYS A 38 -15.69 -6.52 3.42
N SER A 39 -15.16 -5.28 3.47
CA SER A 39 -15.11 -4.38 2.32
C SER A 39 -14.04 -4.82 1.33
N THR A 40 -14.47 -5.21 0.14
CA THR A 40 -13.61 -5.64 -0.98
C THR A 40 -12.70 -4.52 -1.47
N TRP A 41 -13.15 -3.27 -1.34
CA TRP A 41 -12.51 -2.11 -1.94
C TRP A 41 -12.13 -1.06 -0.90
N LYS A 42 -10.95 -0.45 -1.11
CA LYS A 42 -10.34 0.54 -0.23
C LYS A 42 -9.80 1.73 -1.00
N VAL A 43 -9.67 2.85 -0.31
CA VAL A 43 -9.00 4.05 -0.80
C VAL A 43 -7.57 4.07 -0.25
N LEU A 44 -6.56 4.25 -1.10
CA LEU A 44 -5.18 4.44 -0.68
C LEU A 44 -4.83 5.93 -0.70
N ILE A 45 -4.55 6.50 0.46
CA ILE A 45 -4.15 7.90 0.63
C ILE A 45 -2.63 7.97 0.71
N MET A 46 -2.04 8.82 -0.14
CA MET A 46 -0.60 8.99 -0.24
C MET A 46 -0.18 10.45 -0.22
N ASP A 47 1.05 10.70 0.23
CA ASP A 47 1.71 11.99 0.11
C ASP A 47 2.65 12.03 -1.11
N LYS A 48 3.32 13.17 -1.30
CA LYS A 48 4.22 13.38 -2.45
C LYS A 48 5.39 12.40 -2.49
N LEU A 49 5.92 11.95 -1.35
CA LEU A 49 7.04 11.00 -1.32
C LEU A 49 6.53 9.58 -1.54
N THR A 50 5.46 9.18 -0.87
CA THR A 50 4.96 7.81 -0.94
C THR A 50 4.37 7.47 -2.30
N VAL A 51 3.79 8.46 -3.01
CA VAL A 51 3.46 8.34 -4.44
C VAL A 51 4.70 7.95 -5.26
N LYS A 52 5.84 8.62 -5.04
CA LYS A 52 7.08 8.30 -5.76
C LYS A 52 7.55 6.88 -5.45
N ILE A 53 7.56 6.48 -4.17
CA ILE A 53 7.97 5.14 -3.73
C ILE A 53 7.13 4.04 -4.40
N ILE A 54 5.80 4.19 -4.35
CA ILE A 54 4.86 3.25 -4.98
C ILE A 54 5.08 3.24 -6.50
N SER A 55 5.17 4.39 -7.15
CA SER A 55 5.31 4.48 -8.61
C SER A 55 6.59 3.84 -9.15
N CYS A 56 7.68 3.85 -8.37
CA CYS A 56 8.93 3.19 -8.73
C CYS A 56 8.85 1.65 -8.64
N SER A 57 7.99 1.12 -7.78
CA SER A 57 8.01 -0.29 -7.36
C SER A 57 6.83 -1.09 -7.90
N CYS A 58 5.66 -0.46 -8.02
CA CYS A 58 4.39 -1.10 -8.32
C CYS A 58 3.71 -0.40 -9.52
N LYS A 59 3.10 -1.20 -10.41
CA LYS A 59 2.16 -0.69 -11.41
C LYS A 59 0.79 -0.52 -10.76
N MET A 60 -0.06 0.30 -11.38
CA MET A 60 -1.40 0.53 -10.86
C MET A 60 -2.24 -0.76 -10.81
N ALA A 61 -2.06 -1.66 -11.77
CA ALA A 61 -2.70 -2.98 -11.79
C ALA A 61 -2.41 -3.80 -10.51
N ASP A 62 -1.16 -3.75 -10.04
CA ASP A 62 -0.73 -4.48 -8.85
C ASP A 62 -1.41 -3.96 -7.58
N ILE A 63 -1.60 -2.64 -7.50
CA ILE A 63 -2.27 -1.97 -6.38
C ILE A 63 -3.76 -2.33 -6.39
N THR A 64 -4.38 -2.32 -7.57
CA THR A 64 -5.81 -2.65 -7.71
C THR A 64 -6.11 -4.12 -7.41
N GLU A 65 -5.21 -5.03 -7.75
CA GLU A 65 -5.35 -6.46 -7.46
C GLU A 65 -5.35 -6.75 -5.95
N GLU A 66 -4.70 -5.89 -5.16
CA GLU A 66 -4.71 -5.95 -3.70
C GLU A 66 -5.94 -5.28 -3.04
N GLY A 67 -6.96 -4.91 -3.83
CA GLY A 67 -8.24 -4.41 -3.32
C GLY A 67 -8.29 -2.90 -3.08
N VAL A 68 -7.38 -2.14 -3.68
CA VAL A 68 -7.45 -0.67 -3.70
C VAL A 68 -8.22 -0.25 -4.96
N SER A 69 -9.35 0.45 -4.80
CA SER A 69 -10.16 0.94 -5.93
C SER A 69 -9.84 2.38 -6.30
N LEU A 70 -9.30 3.15 -5.37
CA LEU A 70 -9.04 4.57 -5.53
C LEU A 70 -7.72 4.95 -4.86
N VAL A 71 -6.94 5.79 -5.53
CA VAL A 71 -5.73 6.39 -4.98
C VAL A 71 -5.95 7.90 -4.91
N GLU A 72 -5.78 8.49 -3.73
CA GLU A 72 -5.91 9.93 -3.53
C GLU A 72 -4.65 10.55 -2.92
N ASP A 73 -4.50 11.85 -3.18
CA ASP A 73 -3.44 12.68 -2.64
C ASP A 73 -3.91 13.30 -1.31
N LEU A 74 -3.10 13.12 -0.25
CA LEU A 74 -3.35 13.64 1.09
C LEU A 74 -3.64 15.16 1.11
N TYR A 75 -2.95 15.92 0.25
CA TYR A 75 -3.03 17.38 0.23
C TYR A 75 -4.14 17.93 -0.67
N LYS A 76 -4.82 17.06 -1.42
CA LYS A 76 -5.97 17.46 -2.23
C LYS A 76 -7.26 17.32 -1.43
N ARG A 77 -8.24 18.13 -1.81
CA ARG A 77 -9.59 18.03 -1.23
C ARG A 77 -10.22 16.73 -1.71
N ARG A 78 -10.61 15.87 -0.76
CA ARG A 78 -11.15 14.52 -1.01
C ARG A 78 -12.64 14.46 -0.72
N GLN A 79 -13.34 13.57 -1.41
CA GLN A 79 -14.79 13.39 -1.19
C GLN A 79 -15.03 12.43 -0.03
N PRO A 80 -16.03 12.68 0.83
CA PRO A 80 -16.44 11.71 1.83
C PRO A 80 -16.96 10.42 1.17
N LEU A 81 -16.31 9.30 1.47
CA LEU A 81 -16.63 7.95 1.05
C LEU A 81 -16.85 7.05 2.28
N PRO A 82 -17.90 7.30 3.10
CA PRO A 82 -18.11 6.64 4.40
C PRO A 82 -18.44 5.13 4.30
N SER A 83 -18.59 4.59 3.08
CA SER A 83 -18.76 3.16 2.82
C SER A 83 -17.44 2.42 2.59
N LEU A 84 -16.36 3.13 2.30
CA LEU A 84 -15.05 2.57 1.99
C LEU A 84 -14.09 2.71 3.17
N ASP A 85 -13.18 1.76 3.30
CA ASP A 85 -12.07 1.85 4.23
C ASP A 85 -10.91 2.59 3.54
N ALA A 86 -10.16 3.40 4.29
CA ALA A 86 -8.98 4.10 3.80
C ALA A 86 -7.69 3.53 4.41
N ILE A 87 -6.67 3.37 3.57
CA ILE A 87 -5.30 3.00 3.95
C ILE A 87 -4.43 4.24 3.79
N TYR A 88 -3.69 4.62 4.83
CA TYR A 88 -2.76 5.75 4.76
C TYR A 88 -1.32 5.26 4.58
N PHE A 89 -0.74 5.48 3.41
CA PHE A 89 0.70 5.36 3.19
C PHE A 89 1.32 6.75 3.12
N ILE A 90 1.73 7.29 4.27
CA ILE A 90 2.23 8.66 4.39
C ILE A 90 3.48 8.70 5.27
N GLN A 91 4.33 9.70 5.07
CA GLN A 91 5.40 10.02 6.00
C GLN A 91 4.80 10.50 7.33
N PRO A 92 5.38 10.12 8.48
CA PRO A 92 4.92 10.53 9.80
C PRO A 92 5.38 11.96 10.14
N THR A 93 5.13 12.93 9.26
CA THR A 93 5.43 14.35 9.50
C THR A 93 4.27 15.01 10.25
N LYS A 94 4.56 16.08 11.00
CA LYS A 94 3.54 16.82 11.75
C LYS A 94 2.38 17.28 10.86
N GLU A 95 2.69 17.75 9.66
CA GLU A 95 1.70 18.18 8.67
C GLU A 95 0.80 17.02 8.21
N ASN A 96 1.41 15.88 7.84
CA ASN A 96 0.68 14.71 7.36
C ASN A 96 -0.23 14.13 8.44
N ILE A 97 0.26 14.03 9.67
CA ILE A 97 -0.54 13.56 10.80
C ILE A 97 -1.66 14.56 11.11
N GLY A 98 -1.41 15.86 10.98
CA GLY A 98 -2.46 16.88 11.09
C GLY A 98 -3.58 16.66 10.07
N MET A 99 -3.25 16.40 8.81
CA MET A 99 -4.24 16.10 7.76
C MET A 99 -5.00 14.80 8.05
N PHE A 100 -4.30 13.74 8.44
CA PHE A 100 -4.92 12.47 8.84
C PHE A 100 -5.92 12.63 10.00
N LEU A 101 -5.54 13.39 11.03
CA LEU A 101 -6.42 13.68 12.17
C LEU A 101 -7.62 14.54 11.76
N ASN A 102 -7.45 15.48 10.82
CA ASN A 102 -8.53 16.26 10.26
C ASN A 102 -9.56 15.38 9.53
N ASP A 103 -9.10 14.33 8.83
CA ASP A 103 -10.01 13.42 8.13
C ASP A 103 -10.89 12.61 9.10
N MET A 104 -10.35 12.32 10.29
CA MET A 104 -11.03 11.62 11.37
C MET A 104 -11.90 12.54 12.24
N SER A 105 -11.55 13.82 12.34
CA SER A 105 -12.20 14.77 13.24
C SER A 105 -13.34 15.50 12.53
N GLY A 106 -14.55 15.01 12.75
CA GLY A 106 -15.77 15.64 12.24
C GLY A 106 -17.01 14.84 12.56
N ARG A 107 -18.20 15.46 12.39
CA ARG A 107 -19.49 14.75 12.46
C ARG A 107 -19.65 13.72 11.34
N ASN A 108 -18.98 13.96 10.21
CA ASN A 108 -19.04 13.12 9.02
C ASN A 108 -17.61 12.67 8.69
N PRO A 109 -17.14 11.53 9.25
CA PRO A 109 -15.83 10.99 8.89
C PRO A 109 -15.77 10.73 7.38
N LEU A 110 -14.61 11.01 6.76
CA LEU A 110 -14.47 10.80 5.32
C LEU A 110 -14.58 9.33 4.94
N TYR A 111 -14.12 8.42 5.79
CA TYR A 111 -14.08 6.99 5.48
C TYR A 111 -14.67 6.16 6.62
N LYS A 112 -15.09 4.93 6.30
CA LYS A 112 -15.69 4.00 7.25
C LYS A 112 -14.75 3.61 8.39
N LYS A 113 -13.51 3.29 8.00
CA LYS A 113 -12.42 2.89 8.88
C LYS A 113 -11.10 3.37 8.27
N TYR A 114 -10.16 3.68 9.14
CA TYR A 114 -8.82 4.11 8.81
C TYR A 114 -7.86 2.99 9.19
N VAL A 115 -7.01 2.57 8.25
CA VAL A 115 -6.01 1.50 8.40
C VAL A 115 -4.62 2.05 8.14
#